data_AF-A0A919IA43-F1
#
_entry.id   AF-A0A919IA43-F1
#
_cell.length_a   1.000
_cell.length_b   1.000
_cell.length_c   1.000
_cell.angle_alpha   90.00
_cell.angle_beta   90.00
_cell.angle_gamma   90.00
#
_symmetry.space_group_name_H-M   'P 1'
#
loop_
_entity.id
_entity.type
_entity.pdbx_description
1 polymer ?
#
loop_
_entity_poly.entity_id
_entity_poly.type
_entity_poly.pdbx_seq_one_letter_code
_entity_poly.pdbx_strand_id
1 'polypeptide(L)'
;MENITDDELFHLLDGTVSAEERQVLTNKLSQDTLAQKRLKEFEAVHLFLQNQKGLEQPSKNFTDKVMERLHAKPSLTAFSPRNGLILLAGLVVASGLALILLASGSFDQLHTIFNFGDLPVKNDLVKVPTSIPFDLKVFVKGFVLLNLVIAFILLDRTILRPIFQRRSERLTY
;
A
#
# COMPACT_ATOMS: atom_id res chain seq x y z
N MET A 1 -25.00 -48.99 0.98
CA MET A 1 -25.69 -47.93 1.75
C MET A 1 -24.76 -46.74 1.77
N GLU A 2 -25.25 -45.58 1.38
CA GLU A 2 -24.49 -44.34 1.38
C GLU A 2 -24.24 -43.93 2.83
N ASN A 3 -22.97 -43.89 3.24
CA ASN A 3 -22.59 -43.52 4.60
C ASN A 3 -22.77 -42.01 4.76
N ILE A 4 -23.28 -41.58 5.92
CA ILE A 4 -23.40 -40.16 6.27
C ILE A 4 -21.98 -39.57 6.33
N THR A 5 -21.78 -38.45 5.64
CA THR A 5 -20.50 -37.75 5.65
C THR A 5 -20.36 -36.89 6.91
N ASP A 6 -19.13 -36.69 7.38
CA ASP A 6 -18.89 -35.88 8.58
C ASP A 6 -19.34 -34.41 8.38
N ASP A 7 -19.29 -33.89 7.15
CA ASP A 7 -19.79 -32.55 6.80
C ASP A 7 -21.31 -32.43 7.03
N GLU A 8 -22.10 -33.45 6.67
CA GLU A 8 -23.55 -33.48 6.93
C GLU A 8 -23.86 -33.50 8.43
N LEU A 9 -23.02 -34.14 9.25
CA LEU A 9 -23.14 -34.12 10.71
C LEU A 9 -22.83 -32.74 11.30
N PHE A 10 -21.84 -32.03 10.75
CA PHE A 10 -21.54 -30.65 11.16
C PHE A 10 -22.66 -29.69 10.78
N HIS A 11 -23.18 -29.78 9.55
CA HIS A 11 -24.33 -28.97 9.13
C HIS A 11 -25.55 -29.17 10.04
N LEU A 12 -25.78 -30.41 10.49
CA LEU A 12 -26.82 -30.75 11.44
C LEU A 12 -26.60 -30.13 12.83
N LEU A 13 -25.36 -30.13 13.33
CA LEU A 13 -24.96 -29.53 14.60
C LEU A 13 -25.06 -28.00 14.59
N ASP A 14 -24.62 -27.37 13.50
CA ASP A 14 -24.65 -25.91 13.32
C ASP A 14 -26.07 -25.37 13.01
N GLY A 15 -27.04 -26.26 12.79
CA GLY A 15 -28.42 -25.90 12.48
C GLY A 15 -28.59 -25.23 11.11
N THR A 16 -27.67 -25.46 10.18
CA THR A 16 -27.67 -24.86 8.83
C THR A 16 -28.50 -25.64 7.82
N VAL A 17 -28.99 -26.83 8.20
CA VAL A 17 -29.83 -27.70 7.36
C VAL A 17 -31.30 -27.30 7.39
N SER A 18 -31.99 -27.50 6.27
CA SER A 18 -33.44 -27.29 6.18
C SER A 18 -34.23 -28.31 7.01
N ALA A 19 -35.49 -28.00 7.32
CA ALA A 19 -36.35 -28.89 8.12
C ALA A 19 -36.57 -30.27 7.47
N GLU A 20 -36.62 -30.32 6.13
CA GLU A 20 -36.82 -31.54 5.35
C GLU A 20 -35.57 -32.43 5.36
N GLU A 21 -34.40 -31.82 5.13
CA GLU A 21 -33.10 -32.52 5.17
C GLU A 21 -32.77 -33.03 6.58
N ARG A 22 -33.15 -32.26 7.60
CA ARG A 22 -33.01 -32.69 9.00
C ARG A 22 -33.76 -33.98 9.27
N GLN A 23 -34.98 -34.12 8.76
CA GLN A 23 -35.77 -35.33 8.97
C GLN A 23 -35.16 -36.55 8.24
N VAL A 24 -34.66 -36.34 7.02
CA VAL A 24 -33.93 -37.37 6.25
C VAL A 24 -32.66 -37.80 6.98
N LEU A 25 -31.85 -36.85 7.46
CA LEU A 25 -30.63 -37.13 8.20
C LEU A 25 -30.89 -37.82 9.53
N THR A 26 -31.93 -37.43 10.27
CA THR A 26 -32.32 -38.13 11.52
C THR A 26 -32.77 -39.58 11.26
N ASN A 27 -33.47 -39.81 10.15
CA ASN A 27 -33.87 -41.16 9.75
C ASN A 27 -32.66 -42.01 9.36
N LYS A 28 -31.70 -41.44 8.61
CA LYS A 28 -30.43 -42.12 8.28
C LYS A 28 -29.58 -42.38 9.53
N LEU A 29 -29.50 -41.42 10.46
CA LEU A 29 -28.80 -41.54 11.74
C LEU A 29 -29.39 -42.67 12.59
N SER A 30 -30.70 -42.88 12.58
CA SER A 30 -31.31 -43.96 13.36
C SER A 30 -30.89 -45.37 12.91
N GLN A 31 -30.40 -45.51 11.67
CA GLN A 31 -29.97 -46.78 11.08
C GLN A 31 -28.46 -47.02 11.21
N ASP A 32 -27.67 -45.98 11.50
CA ASP A 32 -26.21 -46.05 11.58
C ASP A 32 -25.69 -45.77 13.00
N THR A 33 -25.30 -46.83 13.71
CA THR A 33 -24.77 -46.75 15.07
C THR A 33 -23.40 -46.08 15.16
N LEU A 34 -22.62 -46.08 14.07
CA LEU A 34 -21.29 -45.46 14.01
C LEU A 34 -21.44 -43.93 13.86
N ALA A 35 -22.33 -43.48 12.97
CA ALA A 35 -22.62 -42.06 12.79
C ALA A 35 -23.21 -41.42 14.06
N GLN A 36 -24.08 -42.13 14.79
CA GLN A 36 -24.58 -41.65 16.09
C GLN A 36 -23.47 -41.45 17.12
N LYS A 37 -22.48 -42.36 17.16
CA LYS A 37 -21.37 -42.24 18.09
C LYS A 37 -20.52 -41.02 17.76
N ARG A 38 -20.21 -40.78 16.48
CA ARG A 38 -19.47 -39.60 16.02
C ARG A 38 -20.22 -38.30 16.32
N LEU A 39 -21.53 -38.26 16.10
CA LEU A 39 -22.35 -37.10 16.43
C LEU A 39 -22.28 -36.75 17.92
N LYS A 40 -22.33 -37.75 18.81
CA LYS A 40 -22.14 -37.53 20.25
C LYS A 40 -20.74 -37.03 20.62
N GLU A 41 -19.71 -37.50 19.91
CA GLU A 41 -18.34 -36.99 20.08
C GLU A 41 -18.25 -35.51 19.66
N PHE A 42 -18.87 -35.14 18.54
CA PHE A 42 -18.93 -33.73 18.10
C PHE A 42 -19.77 -32.85 19.03
N GLU A 43 -20.91 -33.33 19.53
CA GLU A 43 -21.70 -32.61 20.55
C GLU A 43 -20.87 -32.36 21.83
N ALA A 44 -20.10 -33.35 22.28
CA ALA A 44 -19.24 -33.21 23.44
C ALA A 44 -18.15 -32.14 23.23
N VAL A 45 -17.56 -32.08 22.04
CA VAL A 45 -16.58 -31.04 21.67
C VAL A 45 -17.24 -29.66 21.57
N HIS A 46 -18.41 -29.57 20.94
CA HIS A 46 -19.16 -28.32 20.81
C HIS A 46 -19.51 -27.74 22.19
N LEU A 47 -20.04 -28.57 23.09
CA LEU A 47 -20.33 -28.17 24.47
C LEU A 47 -19.07 -27.81 25.24
N PHE A 48 -17.95 -28.50 25.03
CA PHE A 48 -16.68 -28.16 25.65
C PHE A 48 -16.19 -26.76 25.23
N LEU A 49 -16.26 -26.45 23.94
CA LEU A 49 -15.87 -25.14 23.39
C LEU A 49 -16.82 -24.03 23.84
N GLN A 50 -18.13 -24.28 23.85
CA GLN A 50 -19.14 -23.32 24.31
C GLN A 50 -18.97 -22.97 25.80
N ASN A 51 -18.61 -23.95 26.63
CA ASN A 51 -18.40 -23.74 28.06
C ASN A 51 -17.04 -23.09 28.40
N GLN A 52 -16.16 -22.91 27.41
CA GLN A 52 -14.87 -22.28 27.61
C GLN A 52 -15.02 -20.75 27.66
N LYS A 53 -15.20 -20.22 28.89
CA LYS A 53 -15.44 -18.80 29.24
C LYS A 53 -14.39 -17.76 28.77
N GLY A 54 -13.43 -18.13 27.91
CA GLY A 54 -12.35 -17.26 27.43
C GLY A 54 -12.41 -16.92 25.94
N LEU A 55 -13.24 -17.59 25.14
CA LEU A 55 -13.31 -17.36 23.68
C LEU A 55 -14.18 -16.16 23.30
N GLU A 56 -15.19 -15.85 24.11
CA GLU A 56 -16.22 -14.87 23.75
C GLU A 56 -16.07 -13.49 24.40
N GLN A 57 -15.14 -13.31 25.35
CA GLN A 57 -14.90 -11.98 25.91
C GLN A 57 -13.90 -11.22 25.04
N PRO A 58 -14.37 -10.27 24.20
CA PRO A 58 -13.44 -9.38 23.54
C PRO A 58 -12.63 -8.64 24.60
N SER A 59 -11.39 -8.27 24.26
CA SER A 59 -10.57 -7.44 25.15
C SER A 59 -11.35 -6.18 25.55
N LYS A 60 -11.14 -5.67 26.77
CA LYS A 60 -11.85 -4.48 27.30
C LYS A 60 -11.89 -3.28 26.34
N ASN A 61 -10.91 -3.17 25.44
CA ASN A 61 -10.77 -2.06 24.49
C ASN A 61 -11.01 -2.49 23.04
N PHE A 62 -11.66 -3.63 22.79
CA PHE A 62 -11.91 -4.12 21.44
C PHE A 62 -12.81 -3.15 20.67
N THR A 63 -13.96 -2.80 21.25
CA THR A 63 -14.92 -1.87 20.63
C THR A 63 -14.27 -0.52 20.37
N ASP A 64 -13.53 0.01 21.33
CA ASP A 64 -12.82 1.28 21.15
C ASP A 64 -11.80 1.21 20.02
N LYS A 65 -10.99 0.14 19.94
CA LYS A 65 -10.01 -0.05 18.85
C LYS A 65 -10.66 -0.25 17.48
N VAL A 66 -11.78 -0.96 17.42
CA VAL A 66 -12.52 -1.15 16.17
C VAL A 66 -13.14 0.17 15.72
N MET A 67 -13.77 0.91 16.62
CA MET A 67 -14.38 2.21 16.31
C MET A 67 -13.34 3.27 15.96
N GLU A 68 -12.18 3.28 16.64
CA GLU A 68 -11.05 4.15 16.31
C GLU A 68 -10.55 3.88 14.88
N ARG A 69 -10.46 2.61 14.48
CA ARG A 69 -9.97 2.22 13.15
C ARG A 69 -11.02 2.28 12.06
N LEU A 70 -12.32 2.24 12.40
CA LEU A 70 -13.42 2.33 11.44
C LEU A 70 -13.45 3.69 10.73
N HIS A 71 -13.12 4.76 11.47
CA HIS A 71 -13.06 6.13 10.95
C HIS A 71 -11.66 6.57 10.52
N ALA A 72 -10.63 5.80 10.85
CA ALA A 72 -9.28 6.04 10.38
C ALA A 72 -9.21 5.76 8.87
N LYS A 73 -9.56 6.77 8.06
CA LYS A 73 -9.12 6.78 6.66
C LYS A 73 -7.61 6.53 6.69
N PRO A 74 -7.10 5.55 5.94
CA PRO A 74 -5.66 5.38 5.84
C PRO A 74 -5.10 6.70 5.35
N SER A 75 -4.45 7.45 6.24
CA SER A 75 -3.67 8.58 5.83
C SER A 75 -2.57 7.96 5.00
N LEU A 76 -2.71 8.06 3.68
CA LEU A 76 -1.60 7.84 2.78
C LEU A 76 -0.46 8.63 3.39
N THR A 77 0.57 7.92 3.85
CA THR A 77 1.77 8.44 4.48
C THR A 77 2.54 9.26 3.45
N ALA A 78 1.95 10.38 3.07
CA ALA A 78 2.60 11.46 2.38
C ALA A 78 3.46 12.16 3.42
N PHE A 79 4.71 12.42 3.03
CA PHE A 79 5.73 13.16 3.78
C PHE A 79 5.13 14.13 4.80
N SER A 80 5.63 14.09 6.04
CA SER A 80 5.24 15.05 7.08
C SER A 80 5.28 16.48 6.49
N PRO A 81 4.20 17.27 6.62
CA PRO A 81 4.09 18.57 5.97
C PRO A 81 5.25 19.52 6.34
N ARG A 82 5.85 19.32 7.51
CA ARG A 82 7.05 20.05 7.94
C ARG A 82 8.29 19.68 7.11
N ASN A 83 8.49 18.39 6.82
CA ASN A 83 9.62 17.92 6.02
C ASN A 83 9.45 18.32 4.55
N GLY A 84 8.23 18.27 4.02
CA GLY A 84 7.95 18.75 2.67
C GLY A 84 8.20 20.25 2.50
N LEU A 85 7.90 21.07 3.53
CA LEU A 85 8.19 22.51 3.49
C LEU A 85 9.68 22.82 3.50
N ILE A 86 10.46 22.10 4.30
CA ILE A 86 11.93 22.24 4.33
C ILE A 86 12.53 21.83 2.98
N LEU A 87 12.04 20.74 2.39
CA LEU A 87 12.47 20.26 1.07
C LEU A 87 12.12 21.28 -0.02
N LEU A 88 10.90 21.82 0.00
CA LEU A 88 10.46 22.86 -0.93
C LEU A 88 11.34 24.12 -0.81
N ALA A 89 11.62 24.58 0.42
CA ALA A 89 12.48 25.75 0.64
C ALA A 89 13.90 25.52 0.11
N GLY A 90 14.51 24.36 0.40
CA GLY A 90 15.82 24.01 -0.12
C GLY A 90 15.85 23.93 -1.66
N LEU A 91 14.80 23.36 -2.26
CA LEU A 91 14.67 23.23 -3.70
C LEU A 91 14.52 24.59 -4.40
N VAL A 92 13.75 25.52 -3.83
CA VAL A 92 13.59 26.89 -4.34
C VAL A 92 14.92 27.64 -4.28
N VAL A 93 15.65 27.55 -3.15
CA VAL A 93 16.97 28.17 -3.00
C VAL A 93 17.97 27.60 -4.00
N ALA A 94 18.04 26.28 -4.12
CA ALA A 94 18.93 25.60 -5.07
C ALA A 94 18.62 25.99 -6.53
N SER A 95 17.34 26.05 -6.90
CA SER A 95 16.91 26.45 -8.23
C SER A 95 17.23 27.93 -8.51
N GLY A 96 17.04 28.81 -7.52
CA GLY A 96 17.41 30.22 -7.60
C GLY A 96 18.92 30.41 -7.82
N LEU A 97 19.76 29.68 -7.07
CA LEU A 97 21.21 29.71 -7.25
C LEU A 97 21.63 29.19 -8.64
N ALA A 98 21.02 28.10 -9.10
CA ALA A 98 21.28 27.55 -10.43
C ALA A 98 20.92 28.54 -11.55
N LEU A 99 19.80 29.27 -11.41
CA LEU A 99 19.40 30.32 -12.34
C LEU A 99 20.37 31.51 -12.33
N ILE A 100 20.84 31.92 -11.15
CA ILE A 100 21.85 33.00 -11.03
C ILE A 100 23.14 32.59 -11.73
N LEU A 101 23.64 31.37 -11.50
CA LEU A 101 24.84 30.84 -12.15
C LEU A 101 24.69 30.71 -13.67
N LEU A 102 23.49 30.38 -14.13
CA LEU A 102 23.18 30.34 -15.56
C LEU A 102 23.15 31.75 -16.16
N ALA A 103 22.59 32.72 -15.44
CA ALA A 103 22.49 34.12 -15.87
C ALA A 103 23.83 34.85 -15.83
N SER A 104 24.75 34.49 -14.92
CA SER A 104 26.10 35.04 -14.85
C SER A 104 27.02 34.54 -15.97
N GLY A 105 26.55 33.68 -16.87
CA GLY A 105 27.34 33.14 -17.97
C GLY A 105 28.44 32.18 -17.52
N SER A 106 28.39 31.67 -16.28
CA SER A 106 29.43 30.81 -15.72
C SER A 106 29.60 29.48 -16.47
N PHE A 107 28.59 29.11 -17.28
CA PHE A 107 28.60 27.91 -18.12
C PHE A 107 28.83 28.21 -19.61
N ASP A 108 28.94 29.48 -20.02
CA ASP A 108 29.08 29.85 -21.44
C ASP A 108 30.46 29.51 -22.03
N GLN A 109 31.46 29.30 -21.17
CA GLN A 109 32.83 28.96 -21.58
C GLN A 109 33.13 27.46 -21.47
N LEU A 110 32.22 26.66 -20.90
CA LEU A 110 32.44 25.24 -20.62
C LEU A 110 31.87 24.36 -21.73
N HIS A 111 32.45 24.46 -22.93
CA HIS A 111 32.25 23.46 -23.97
C HIS A 111 33.19 22.28 -23.71
N THR A 112 32.67 21.25 -23.03
CA THR A 112 33.43 20.03 -22.77
C THR A 112 33.24 19.07 -23.93
N ILE A 113 34.31 18.84 -24.70
CA ILE A 113 34.34 17.77 -25.69
C ILE A 113 34.77 16.51 -24.95
N PHE A 114 33.83 15.59 -24.74
CA PHE A 114 34.18 14.27 -24.24
C PHE A 114 34.88 13.50 -25.36
N ASN A 115 36.20 13.38 -25.25
CA ASN A 115 37.02 12.59 -26.17
C ASN A 115 37.00 11.14 -25.67
N PHE A 116 36.36 10.25 -26.43
CA PHE A 116 36.27 8.83 -26.09
C PHE A 116 37.47 8.03 -26.65
N GLY A 117 38.48 8.72 -27.18
CA GLY A 117 39.63 8.13 -27.88
C GLY A 117 40.55 7.24 -27.03
N ASP A 118 40.56 7.42 -25.71
CA ASP A 118 41.41 6.65 -24.79
C ASP A 118 40.68 5.50 -24.08
N LEU A 119 39.40 5.25 -24.41
CA LEU A 119 38.67 4.13 -23.84
C LEU A 119 39.06 2.84 -24.56
N PRO A 120 39.54 1.79 -23.83
CA PRO A 120 39.97 0.53 -24.41
C PRO A 120 38.76 -0.35 -24.80
N VAL A 121 37.81 0.18 -25.56
CA VAL A 121 36.66 -0.55 -26.09
C VAL A 121 36.87 -0.76 -27.58
N LYS A 122 37.78 -1.68 -27.91
CA LYS A 122 38.04 -2.10 -29.29
C LYS A 122 36.98 -3.12 -29.69
N ASN A 123 35.81 -2.65 -30.14
CA ASN A 123 34.75 -3.49 -30.67
C ASN A 123 34.46 -3.06 -32.12
N ASP A 124 35.01 -3.79 -33.09
CA ASP A 124 34.97 -3.45 -34.54
C ASP A 124 33.54 -3.42 -35.14
N LEU A 125 32.52 -3.80 -34.35
CA LEU A 125 31.12 -3.84 -34.76
C LEU A 125 30.35 -2.54 -34.46
N VAL A 126 30.91 -1.61 -33.68
CA VAL A 126 30.22 -0.36 -33.31
C VAL A 126 31.12 0.83 -33.60
N LYS A 127 30.76 1.61 -34.63
CA LYS A 127 31.35 2.94 -34.87
C LYS A 127 30.83 3.91 -33.81
N VAL A 128 31.47 3.93 -32.65
CA VAL A 128 31.21 4.96 -31.64
C VAL A 128 31.83 6.27 -32.13
N PRO A 129 31.09 7.39 -32.18
CA PRO A 129 31.66 8.68 -32.55
C PRO A 129 32.77 9.07 -31.57
N THR A 130 33.94 9.45 -32.11
CA THR A 130 35.17 9.74 -31.34
C THR A 130 35.02 10.89 -30.35
N SER A 131 34.08 11.79 -30.60
CA SER A 131 33.74 12.91 -29.74
C SER A 131 32.26 13.24 -29.82
N ILE A 132 31.60 13.39 -28.66
CA ILE A 132 30.24 13.92 -28.58
C ILE A 132 30.34 15.33 -27.99
N PRO A 133 29.88 16.37 -28.70
CA PRO A 133 29.84 17.72 -28.14
C PRO A 133 28.79 17.74 -27.03
N PHE A 134 29.23 17.96 -25.79
CA PHE A 134 28.32 18.09 -24.64
C PHE A 134 28.17 19.56 -24.27
N ASP A 135 26.95 20.07 -24.40
CA ASP A 135 26.62 21.42 -23.98
C ASP A 135 26.10 21.40 -22.53
N LEU A 136 27.01 21.72 -21.61
CA LEU A 136 26.71 21.80 -20.18
C LEU A 136 25.61 22.84 -19.89
N LYS A 137 25.49 23.91 -20.70
CA LYS A 137 24.43 24.92 -20.54
C LYS A 137 23.05 24.33 -20.81
N VAL A 138 22.93 23.50 -21.85
CA VAL A 138 21.67 22.81 -22.17
C VAL A 138 21.33 21.78 -21.09
N PHE A 139 22.33 21.04 -20.61
CA PHE A 139 22.14 20.08 -19.51
C PHE A 139 21.64 20.76 -18.23
N VAL A 140 22.29 21.84 -17.80
CA VAL A 140 21.90 22.60 -16.60
C VAL A 140 20.51 23.20 -16.75
N LYS A 141 20.15 23.74 -17.93
CA LYS A 141 18.78 24.20 -18.22
C LYS A 141 17.74 23.08 -18.05
N GLY A 142 18.02 21.89 -18.59
CA GLY A 142 17.16 20.72 -18.43
C GLY A 142 17.01 20.30 -16.96
N PHE A 143 18.12 20.31 -16.21
CA PHE A 143 18.13 19.99 -14.78
C PHE A 143 17.31 21.00 -13.94
N VAL A 144 17.43 22.30 -14.23
CA VAL A 144 16.63 23.34 -13.58
C VAL A 144 15.14 23.16 -13.88
N LEU A 145 14.78 22.87 -15.14
CA LEU A 145 13.40 22.61 -15.53
C LEU A 145 12.82 21.40 -14.77
N LEU A 146 13.58 20.31 -14.66
CA LEU A 146 13.18 19.14 -13.88
C LEU A 146 12.97 19.47 -12.39
N ASN A 147 13.91 20.19 -11.77
CA ASN A 147 13.76 20.62 -10.37
C ASN A 147 12.52 21.49 -10.17
N LEU A 148 12.19 22.36 -11.12
CA LEU A 148 11.02 23.21 -11.07
C LEU A 148 9.73 22.39 -11.15
N VAL A 149 9.67 21.37 -12.02
CA VAL A 149 8.54 20.40 -12.06
C VAL A 149 8.38 19.68 -10.71
N ILE A 150 9.48 19.20 -10.12
CA ILE A 150 9.44 18.55 -8.80
C ILE A 150 8.97 19.54 -7.73
N ALA A 151 9.39 20.81 -7.81
CA ALA A 151 8.95 21.86 -6.90
C ALA A 151 7.44 22.08 -6.95
N PHE A 152 6.86 22.10 -8.17
CA PHE A 152 5.42 22.23 -8.34
C PHE A 152 4.66 21.03 -7.76
N ILE A 153 5.14 19.81 -7.98
CA ILE A 153 4.52 18.60 -7.41
C ILE A 153 4.57 18.63 -5.88
N LEU A 154 5.71 19.02 -5.31
CA LEU A 154 5.88 19.13 -3.86
C LEU A 154 5.03 20.27 -3.30
N LEU A 155 4.93 21.40 -3.98
CA LEU A 155 4.07 22.51 -3.56
C LEU A 155 2.60 22.08 -3.51
N ASP A 156 2.12 21.37 -4.53
CA ASP A 156 0.75 20.85 -4.55
C ASP A 156 0.50 19.87 -3.40
N ARG A 157 1.40 18.90 -3.22
CA ARG A 157 1.25 17.88 -2.17
C ARG A 157 1.41 18.42 -0.76
N THR A 158 2.33 19.36 -0.55
CA THR A 158 2.72 19.81 0.79
C THR A 158 1.92 21.03 1.25
N ILE A 159 1.52 21.91 0.35
CA ILE A 159 0.83 23.17 0.69
C ILE A 159 -0.64 23.09 0.27
N LEU A 160 -0.92 22.83 -1.01
CA LEU A 160 -2.28 22.94 -1.54
C LEU A 160 -3.21 21.89 -0.93
N ARG A 161 -2.86 20.60 -1.00
CA ARG A 161 -3.70 19.51 -0.45
C ARG A 161 -4.10 19.69 1.02
N PRO A 162 -3.18 19.94 1.97
CA PRO A 162 -3.57 20.10 3.37
C PRO A 162 -4.40 21.37 3.63
N ILE A 163 -4.19 22.45 2.87
CA ILE A 163 -5.03 23.65 2.98
C ILE A 163 -6.46 23.35 2.52
N PHE A 164 -6.62 22.65 1.39
CA PHE A 164 -7.95 22.29 0.88
C PHE A 164 -8.68 21.30 1.78
N GLN A 165 -7.98 20.29 2.33
CA GLN A 165 -8.55 19.33 3.27
C GLN A 165 -9.05 19.99 4.56
N ARG A 166 -8.25 20.89 5.15
CA ARG A 166 -8.66 21.66 6.34
C ARG A 166 -9.88 22.56 6.10
N ARG A 167 -10.04 23.07 4.87
CA ARG A 167 -11.19 23.90 4.50
C ARG A 167 -12.46 23.08 4.26
N SER A 168 -12.35 21.89 3.66
CA SER A 168 -13.51 21.01 3.48
C SER A 168 -14.06 20.47 4.79
N GLU A 169 -13.20 20.16 5.77
CA GLU A 169 -13.63 19.66 7.08
C GLU A 169 -14.39 20.72 7.90
N ARG A 170 -14.06 22.00 7.74
CA ARG A 170 -14.78 23.10 8.42
C ARG A 170 -16.18 23.39 7.86
N LEU A 171 -16.50 22.93 6.65
CA LEU A 171 -17.78 23.17 6.00
C LEU A 171 -18.78 22.02 6.20
N THR A 172 -18.39 20.97 6.93
CA THR A 172 -19.22 19.78 7.18
C THR A 172 -19.73 19.70 8.63
N TYR A 173 -19.62 20.80 9.38
CA TYR A 173 -20.24 21.02 10.69
C TYR A 173 -21.16 22.23 10.62
#